data_AF-A0A4R4WMW6-F1
#
_entry.id   AF-A0A4R4WMW6-F1
#
_cell.length_a   1.000
_cell.length_b   1.000
_cell.length_c   1.000
_cell.angle_alpha   90.00
_cell.angle_beta   90.00
_cell.angle_gamma   90.00
#
_symmetry.space_group_name_H-M   'P 1'
#
loop_
_entity.id
_entity.type
_entity.pdbx_description
1 polymer ?
#
loop_
_entity_poly.entity_id
_entity_poly.type
_entity_poly.pdbx_seq_one_letter_code
_entity_poly.pdbx_strand_id
1 'polypeptide(L)'
;MTPLLTLAGLVAGPPPLPPDVVERAKRHLLDTLGAALAGASAPAPGLAAPGNAPVWGTGLTVAPRDAALLNGVAAHALELDDTGGCDHSGAVVAPAALACLSLTDRPVTGSELLEAVVLGYDVARRTLEACGGYAAHNEAGWHSTGTCGTFGAAAASARLLGLDSARTAHALGLAAGFSGGLWAFVHDGAASKRLHAGRAAEGGLTAALLAASGTSGPGRIFDDVWGGFLRTYAGADADPGALTRDLGTAWRISRCSIKPYASCRSTHSSIDAIGGLDLHAGEIDRIHVRLSPLVADMCGGRDVTTLPRAQLSLPYAIAARILYGDADLAAYSPERRGDPRAAELMNLIHLEVDPEMGGTDEPTLTVTTTTGAVRRARVSDPLGSPINPLSDGRLLAKFHGLAPGRQRLADQVMTLDTRTDARDLLPLL
;
A
#
# COMPACT_ATOMS: atom_id res chain seq x y z
N MET A 1 -10.26 -11.64 28.07
CA MET A 1 -9.17 -11.95 27.11
C MET A 1 -8.55 -10.63 26.68
N THR A 2 -7.22 -10.50 26.63
CA THR A 2 -6.58 -9.22 26.23
C THR A 2 -6.78 -8.94 24.74
N PRO A 3 -6.64 -7.69 24.27
CA PRO A 3 -6.70 -7.38 22.83
C PRO A 3 -5.72 -8.23 22.01
N LEU A 4 -4.49 -8.41 22.52
CA LEU A 4 -3.46 -9.24 21.90
C LEU A 4 -3.90 -10.69 21.71
N LEU A 5 -4.39 -11.34 22.77
CA LEU A 5 -4.85 -12.73 22.70
C LEU A 5 -6.09 -12.89 21.81
N THR A 6 -6.95 -11.87 21.77
CA THR A 6 -8.14 -11.86 20.91
C THR A 6 -7.75 -11.80 19.43
N LEU A 7 -6.82 -10.90 19.06
CA LEU A 7 -6.24 -10.85 17.72
C LEU A 7 -5.52 -12.15 17.34
N ALA A 8 -4.70 -12.67 18.25
CA ALA A 8 -3.96 -13.90 18.03
C ALA A 8 -4.89 -15.11 17.85
N GLY A 9 -6.02 -15.14 18.56
CA GLY A 9 -7.09 -16.13 18.36
C GLY A 9 -7.67 -16.09 16.95
N LEU A 10 -8.00 -14.89 16.43
CA LEU A 10 -8.46 -14.74 15.05
C LEU A 10 -7.41 -15.23 14.05
N VAL A 11 -6.16 -14.83 14.20
CA VAL A 11 -5.08 -15.20 13.26
C VAL A 11 -4.82 -16.70 13.25
N ALA A 12 -4.85 -17.35 14.41
CA ALA A 12 -4.64 -18.79 14.52
C ALA A 12 -5.81 -19.61 13.91
N GLY A 13 -7.05 -19.08 14.00
CA GLY A 13 -8.24 -19.75 13.50
C GLY A 13 -9.31 -18.75 13.03
N PRO A 14 -9.18 -18.19 11.82
CA PRO A 14 -10.16 -17.24 11.30
C PRO A 14 -11.48 -17.97 10.95
N PRO A 15 -12.62 -17.27 10.99
CA PRO A 15 -13.83 -17.78 10.37
C PRO A 15 -13.64 -17.85 8.83
N PRO A 16 -14.45 -18.64 8.11
CA PRO A 16 -14.43 -18.66 6.66
C PRO A 16 -14.55 -17.25 6.08
N LEU A 17 -13.67 -16.90 5.15
CA LEU A 17 -13.69 -15.60 4.52
C LEU A 17 -14.94 -15.44 3.63
N PRO A 18 -15.65 -14.30 3.71
CA PRO A 18 -16.69 -13.96 2.74
C PRO A 18 -16.15 -13.95 1.30
N PRO A 19 -16.94 -14.37 0.29
CA PRO A 19 -16.47 -14.42 -1.11
C PRO A 19 -15.97 -13.08 -1.66
N ASP A 20 -16.57 -11.95 -1.25
CA ASP A 20 -16.14 -10.61 -1.66
C ASP A 20 -14.78 -10.22 -1.05
N VAL A 21 -14.48 -10.70 0.15
CA VAL A 21 -13.17 -10.51 0.81
C VAL A 21 -12.10 -11.35 0.13
N VAL A 22 -12.43 -12.59 -0.26
CA VAL A 22 -11.55 -13.45 -1.07
C VAL A 22 -11.21 -12.79 -2.40
N GLU A 23 -12.22 -12.26 -3.10
CA GLU A 23 -12.01 -11.58 -4.39
C GLU A 23 -11.15 -10.32 -4.22
N ARG A 24 -11.40 -9.51 -3.18
CA ARG A 24 -10.55 -8.35 -2.85
C ARG A 24 -9.11 -8.77 -2.58
N ALA A 25 -8.88 -9.84 -1.82
CA ALA A 25 -7.54 -10.33 -1.52
C ALA A 25 -6.77 -10.73 -2.78
N LYS A 26 -7.41 -11.41 -3.74
CA LYS A 26 -6.79 -11.74 -5.03
C LYS A 26 -6.42 -10.48 -5.82
N ARG A 27 -7.33 -9.50 -5.87
CA ARG A 27 -7.10 -8.22 -6.57
C ARG A 27 -5.94 -7.42 -5.98
N HIS A 28 -5.88 -7.31 -4.66
CA HIS A 28 -4.80 -6.60 -3.95
C HIS A 28 -3.45 -7.33 -4.04
N LEU A 29 -3.46 -8.67 -4.03
CA LEU A 29 -2.27 -9.46 -4.26
C LEU A 29 -1.74 -9.27 -5.70
N LEU A 30 -2.62 -9.33 -6.70
CA LEU A 30 -2.25 -9.09 -8.09
C LEU A 30 -1.67 -7.68 -8.28
N ASP A 31 -2.32 -6.69 -7.66
CA ASP A 31 -1.88 -5.30 -7.71
C ASP A 31 -0.48 -5.11 -7.13
N THR A 32 -0.24 -5.67 -5.95
CA THR A 32 1.05 -5.60 -5.27
C THR A 32 2.15 -6.28 -6.09
N LEU A 33 1.87 -7.44 -6.67
CA LEU A 33 2.81 -8.15 -7.54
C LEU A 33 3.14 -7.32 -8.79
N GLY A 34 2.15 -6.69 -9.42
CA GLY A 34 2.37 -5.79 -10.55
C GLY A 34 3.27 -4.62 -10.18
N ALA A 35 2.98 -3.93 -9.07
CA ALA A 35 3.79 -2.81 -8.58
C ALA A 35 5.23 -3.24 -8.27
N ALA A 36 5.41 -4.39 -7.61
CA ALA A 36 6.72 -4.89 -7.25
C ALA A 36 7.56 -5.35 -8.44
N LEU A 37 6.95 -6.00 -9.43
CA LEU A 37 7.63 -6.41 -10.66
C LEU A 37 8.10 -5.19 -11.48
N ALA A 38 7.29 -4.13 -11.55
CA ALA A 38 7.72 -2.86 -12.14
C ALA A 38 8.84 -2.18 -11.32
N GLY A 39 8.82 -2.34 -10.00
CA GLY A 39 9.81 -1.82 -9.05
C GLY A 39 11.05 -2.70 -8.84
N ALA A 40 11.22 -3.79 -9.60
CA ALA A 40 12.23 -4.83 -9.32
C ALA A 40 13.69 -4.35 -9.35
N SER A 41 13.98 -3.21 -9.97
CA SER A 41 15.32 -2.61 -9.99
C SER A 41 15.63 -1.71 -8.78
N ALA A 42 14.64 -1.41 -7.94
CA ALA A 42 14.81 -0.53 -6.78
C ALA A 42 15.61 -1.16 -5.61
N PRO A 43 15.48 -2.46 -5.31
CA PRO A 43 16.23 -3.08 -4.23
C PRO A 43 17.72 -3.24 -4.56
N ALA A 44 18.58 -3.19 -3.54
CA ALA A 44 20.00 -3.48 -3.65
C ALA A 44 20.32 -4.83 -2.97
N PRO A 45 20.44 -5.94 -3.72
CA PRO A 45 20.56 -7.28 -3.15
C PRO A 45 21.95 -7.58 -2.56
N GLY A 46 22.89 -6.64 -2.60
CA GLY A 46 24.31 -6.86 -2.26
C GLY A 46 24.59 -7.31 -0.82
N LEU A 47 23.61 -7.25 0.07
CA LEU A 47 23.70 -7.73 1.46
C LEU A 47 22.84 -8.97 1.74
N ALA A 48 22.13 -9.49 0.73
CA ALA A 48 21.25 -10.63 0.90
C ALA A 48 22.04 -11.94 1.01
N ALA A 49 21.62 -12.80 1.94
CA ALA A 49 22.16 -14.14 2.08
C ALA A 49 21.55 -15.09 1.03
N PRO A 50 22.28 -16.14 0.58
CA PRO A 50 21.71 -17.18 -0.27
C PRO A 50 20.50 -17.88 0.36
N GLY A 51 19.54 -18.28 -0.46
CA GLY A 51 18.37 -19.03 -0.02
C GLY A 51 17.44 -19.41 -1.17
N ASN A 52 16.21 -19.78 -0.85
CA ASN A 52 15.25 -20.35 -1.80
C ASN A 52 14.05 -19.44 -2.10
N ALA A 53 13.97 -18.25 -1.51
CA ALA A 53 12.87 -17.31 -1.75
C ALA A 53 13.21 -16.38 -2.93
N PRO A 54 12.31 -16.21 -3.91
CA PRO A 54 12.57 -15.39 -5.08
C PRO A 54 12.64 -13.90 -4.75
N VAL A 55 13.60 -13.20 -5.36
CA VAL A 55 13.57 -11.74 -5.49
C VAL A 55 12.83 -11.42 -6.79
N TRP A 56 11.62 -10.88 -6.66
CA TRP A 56 10.65 -10.83 -7.74
C TRP A 56 11.18 -10.04 -8.95
N GLY A 57 11.00 -10.58 -10.14
CA GLY A 57 11.42 -9.98 -11.40
C GLY A 57 12.92 -10.06 -11.71
N THR A 58 13.76 -10.65 -10.84
CA THR A 58 15.23 -10.64 -11.01
C THR A 58 15.84 -12.01 -11.35
N GLY A 59 15.10 -13.10 -11.15
CA GLY A 59 15.63 -14.47 -11.29
C GLY A 59 16.58 -14.91 -10.18
N LEU A 60 16.84 -14.05 -9.18
CA LEU A 60 17.65 -14.37 -8.01
C LEU A 60 16.80 -15.04 -6.92
N THR A 61 17.44 -15.88 -6.11
CA THR A 61 16.87 -16.40 -4.86
C THR A 61 17.78 -16.08 -3.68
N VAL A 62 17.17 -15.71 -2.55
CA VAL A 62 17.86 -15.28 -1.34
C VAL A 62 17.17 -15.90 -0.10
N ALA A 63 17.75 -15.68 1.07
CA ALA A 63 17.13 -16.08 2.33
C ALA A 63 15.73 -15.42 2.45
N PRO A 64 14.70 -16.12 2.94
CA PRO A 64 13.33 -15.59 3.00
C PRO A 64 13.18 -14.23 3.67
N ARG A 65 13.96 -13.96 4.73
CA ARG A 65 13.98 -12.63 5.38
C ARG A 65 14.44 -11.52 4.44
N ASP A 66 15.49 -11.79 3.66
CA ASP A 66 16.01 -10.85 2.66
C ASP A 66 15.07 -10.72 1.47
N ALA A 67 14.40 -11.79 1.06
CA ALA A 67 13.37 -11.73 0.03
C ALA A 67 12.19 -10.85 0.46
N ALA A 68 11.70 -10.99 1.70
CA ALA A 68 10.66 -10.13 2.25
C ALA A 68 11.08 -8.65 2.25
N LEU A 69 12.34 -8.36 2.64
CA LEU A 69 12.91 -7.02 2.60
C LEU A 69 12.94 -6.44 1.18
N LEU A 70 13.58 -7.16 0.25
CA LEU A 70 13.80 -6.68 -1.12
C LEU A 70 12.48 -6.54 -1.88
N ASN A 71 11.58 -7.51 -1.75
CA ASN A 71 10.29 -7.48 -2.44
C ASN A 71 9.36 -6.40 -1.86
N GLY A 72 9.43 -6.10 -0.56
CA GLY A 72 8.71 -4.97 0.03
C GLY A 72 9.25 -3.61 -0.43
N VAL A 73 10.56 -3.47 -0.59
CA VAL A 73 11.17 -2.28 -1.22
C VAL A 73 10.68 -2.12 -2.65
N ALA A 74 10.67 -3.21 -3.43
CA ALA A 74 10.21 -3.19 -4.82
C ALA A 74 8.71 -2.83 -4.92
N ALA A 75 7.86 -3.43 -4.10
CA ALA A 75 6.42 -3.19 -4.08
C ALA A 75 6.08 -1.71 -3.83
N HIS A 76 6.79 -1.07 -2.90
CA HIS A 76 6.57 0.32 -2.54
C HIS A 76 7.42 1.30 -3.38
N ALA A 77 8.03 0.86 -4.48
CA ALA A 77 9.05 1.65 -5.15
C ALA A 77 8.52 2.79 -6.03
N LEU A 78 7.32 2.64 -6.57
CA LEU A 78 6.84 3.47 -7.69
C LEU A 78 5.49 4.14 -7.40
N GLU A 79 5.08 4.28 -6.15
CA GLU A 79 3.77 4.88 -5.75
C GLU A 79 2.54 4.21 -6.37
N LEU A 80 2.65 2.94 -6.77
CA LEU A 80 1.62 2.21 -7.51
C LEU A 80 0.90 1.14 -6.69
N ASP A 81 1.47 0.79 -5.56
CA ASP A 81 0.90 -0.15 -4.61
C ASP A 81 -0.39 0.38 -3.99
N ASP A 82 -1.17 -0.56 -3.47
CA ASP A 82 -2.45 -0.29 -2.85
C ASP A 82 -2.34 0.58 -1.59
N THR A 83 -3.48 1.07 -1.12
CA THR A 83 -3.49 2.04 -0.02
C THR A 83 -4.81 2.07 0.71
N GLY A 84 -4.87 2.59 1.93
CA GLY A 84 -6.14 3.08 2.50
C GLY A 84 -5.86 4.12 3.56
N GLY A 85 -5.51 5.29 3.05
CA GLY A 85 -4.85 6.35 3.80
C GLY A 85 -3.39 6.42 3.34
N CYS A 86 -2.45 6.39 4.28
CA CYS A 86 -1.03 6.15 3.96
C CYS A 86 -0.52 4.80 4.48
N ASP A 87 -1.44 3.88 4.79
CA ASP A 87 -1.11 2.49 5.04
C ASP A 87 -1.05 1.73 3.70
N HIS A 88 0.14 1.22 3.40
CA HIS A 88 0.47 0.43 2.21
C HIS A 88 0.67 -1.05 2.59
N SER A 89 -0.36 -1.65 3.20
CA SER A 89 -0.31 -3.01 3.73
C SER A 89 0.08 -4.06 2.69
N GLY A 90 -0.29 -3.91 1.40
CA GLY A 90 0.09 -4.88 0.36
C GLY A 90 1.58 -5.01 0.20
N ALA A 91 2.28 -3.88 0.15
CA ALA A 91 3.74 -3.81 0.04
C ALA A 91 4.50 -4.37 1.26
N VAL A 92 3.80 -4.74 2.33
CA VAL A 92 4.38 -5.34 3.54
C VAL A 92 3.95 -6.80 3.69
N VAL A 93 2.64 -7.04 3.61
CA VAL A 93 2.02 -8.34 3.88
C VAL A 93 2.32 -9.36 2.78
N ALA A 94 2.18 -8.99 1.50
CA ALA A 94 2.41 -9.94 0.42
C ALA A 94 3.88 -10.40 0.32
N PRO A 95 4.90 -9.51 0.42
CA PRO A 95 6.30 -9.92 0.50
C PRO A 95 6.60 -10.86 1.66
N ALA A 96 6.09 -10.56 2.87
CA ALA A 96 6.29 -11.41 4.03
C ALA A 96 5.62 -12.78 3.87
N ALA A 97 4.37 -12.81 3.38
CA ALA A 97 3.62 -14.05 3.18
C ALA A 97 4.28 -14.96 2.13
N LEU A 98 4.66 -14.43 0.97
CA LEU A 98 5.28 -15.22 -0.10
C LEU A 98 6.72 -15.65 0.24
N ALA A 99 7.47 -14.83 1.00
CA ALA A 99 8.73 -15.26 1.57
C ALA A 99 8.54 -16.40 2.59
N CYS A 100 7.57 -16.26 3.49
CA CYS A 100 7.21 -17.30 4.46
C CYS A 100 6.76 -18.59 3.77
N LEU A 101 6.04 -18.48 2.66
CA LEU A 101 5.59 -19.63 1.86
C LEU A 101 6.78 -20.48 1.38
N SER A 102 7.94 -19.87 1.11
CA SER A 102 9.18 -20.56 0.73
C SER A 102 9.80 -21.37 1.88
N LEU A 103 9.34 -21.19 3.11
CA LEU A 103 9.75 -21.95 4.30
C LEU A 103 8.82 -23.12 4.64
N THR A 104 7.73 -23.32 3.87
CA THR A 104 6.72 -24.33 4.18
C THR A 104 7.02 -25.67 3.52
N ASP A 105 7.15 -26.71 4.33
CA ASP A 105 7.46 -28.08 3.87
C ASP A 105 6.21 -28.86 3.42
N ARG A 106 5.01 -28.30 3.63
CA ARG A 106 3.72 -28.87 3.22
C ARG A 106 3.08 -28.04 2.10
N PRO A 107 2.16 -28.64 1.31
CA PRO A 107 1.27 -27.86 0.48
C PRO A 107 0.51 -26.83 1.32
N VAL A 108 0.49 -25.59 0.84
CA VAL A 108 -0.32 -24.51 1.39
C VAL A 108 -1.39 -24.22 0.36
N THR A 109 -2.66 -24.40 0.68
CA THR A 109 -3.73 -24.11 -0.27
C THR A 109 -3.79 -22.62 -0.59
N GLY A 110 -4.32 -22.24 -1.75
CA GLY A 110 -4.49 -20.83 -2.06
C GLY A 110 -5.46 -20.12 -1.14
N SER A 111 -6.45 -20.82 -0.58
CA SER A 111 -7.31 -20.29 0.50
C SER A 111 -6.51 -19.93 1.75
N GLU A 112 -5.58 -20.79 2.19
CA GLU A 112 -4.70 -20.48 3.33
C GLU A 112 -3.80 -19.28 3.08
N LEU A 113 -3.27 -19.12 1.86
CA LEU A 113 -2.50 -17.93 1.49
C LEU A 113 -3.38 -16.67 1.50
N LEU A 114 -4.59 -16.74 0.96
CA LEU A 114 -5.53 -15.61 0.96
C LEU A 114 -5.98 -15.24 2.38
N GLU A 115 -6.20 -16.21 3.26
CA GLU A 115 -6.42 -15.96 4.68
C GLU A 115 -5.25 -15.23 5.33
N ALA A 116 -4.01 -15.67 5.08
CA ALA A 116 -2.82 -15.02 5.60
C ALA A 116 -2.73 -13.55 5.14
N VAL A 117 -3.00 -13.30 3.85
CA VAL A 117 -3.03 -11.93 3.30
C VAL A 117 -4.12 -11.10 3.99
N VAL A 118 -5.35 -11.59 4.06
CA VAL A 118 -6.47 -10.86 4.68
C VAL A 118 -6.20 -10.55 6.15
N LEU A 119 -5.69 -11.53 6.92
CA LEU A 119 -5.33 -11.36 8.32
C LEU A 119 -4.21 -10.33 8.49
N GLY A 120 -3.22 -10.32 7.59
CA GLY A 120 -2.15 -9.34 7.61
C GLY A 120 -2.66 -7.91 7.44
N TYR A 121 -3.53 -7.69 6.44
CA TYR A 121 -4.19 -6.38 6.26
C TYR A 121 -5.04 -5.99 7.45
N ASP A 122 -5.81 -6.95 7.99
CA ASP A 122 -6.71 -6.71 9.11
C ASP A 122 -5.94 -6.28 10.37
N VAL A 123 -4.89 -7.01 10.72
CA VAL A 123 -4.05 -6.70 11.89
C VAL A 123 -3.30 -5.38 11.70
N ALA A 124 -2.65 -5.14 10.56
CA ALA A 124 -1.91 -3.89 10.34
C ALA A 124 -2.82 -2.67 10.49
N ARG A 125 -4.01 -2.70 9.88
CA ARG A 125 -4.95 -1.58 9.96
C ARG A 125 -5.58 -1.41 11.31
N ARG A 126 -5.92 -2.49 12.00
CA ARG A 126 -6.42 -2.42 13.37
C ARG A 126 -5.39 -1.83 14.31
N THR A 127 -4.10 -2.12 14.11
CA THR A 127 -3.02 -1.47 14.84
C THR A 127 -2.98 0.03 14.56
N LEU A 128 -3.12 0.45 13.30
CA LEU A 128 -3.18 1.88 12.95
C LEU A 128 -4.43 2.58 13.53
N GLU A 129 -5.61 1.96 13.41
CA GLU A 129 -6.85 2.49 14.01
C GLU A 129 -6.71 2.62 15.54
N ALA A 130 -6.02 1.67 16.18
CA ALA A 130 -5.74 1.73 17.61
C ALA A 130 -4.72 2.82 18.00
N CYS A 131 -3.94 3.31 17.04
CA CYS A 131 -3.07 4.48 17.21
C CYS A 131 -3.79 5.81 16.97
N GLY A 132 -5.13 5.83 16.90
CA GLY A 132 -5.92 7.02 16.57
C GLY A 132 -6.14 7.23 15.07
N GLY A 133 -5.75 6.25 14.26
CA GLY A 133 -5.87 6.31 12.80
C GLY A 133 -4.76 7.10 12.13
N TYR A 134 -4.96 7.39 10.84
CA TYR A 134 -3.94 8.02 9.99
C TYR A 134 -3.49 9.39 10.50
N ALA A 135 -4.44 10.29 10.79
CA ALA A 135 -4.11 11.67 11.16
C ALA A 135 -3.22 11.71 12.42
N ALA A 136 -3.70 11.14 13.53
CA ALA A 136 -2.95 11.14 14.79
C ALA A 136 -1.56 10.49 14.67
N HIS A 137 -1.49 9.30 14.07
CA HIS A 137 -0.24 8.53 14.02
C HIS A 137 0.80 9.14 13.06
N ASN A 138 0.37 9.58 11.88
CA ASN A 138 1.29 10.10 10.87
C ASN A 138 1.68 11.56 11.13
N GLU A 139 0.79 12.39 11.69
CA GLU A 139 1.12 13.77 12.10
C GLU A 139 2.12 13.78 13.27
N ALA A 140 2.12 12.76 14.13
CA ALA A 140 3.17 12.54 15.13
C ALA A 140 4.54 12.19 14.51
N GLY A 141 4.60 11.99 13.19
CA GLY A 141 5.83 11.75 12.43
C GLY A 141 6.10 10.29 12.08
N TRP A 142 5.22 9.35 12.46
CA TRP A 142 5.39 7.92 12.17
C TRP A 142 4.93 7.54 10.77
N HIS A 143 5.71 6.71 10.08
CA HIS A 143 5.25 6.07 8.86
C HIS A 143 4.46 4.81 9.22
N SER A 144 3.13 4.87 9.13
CA SER A 144 2.22 3.75 9.46
C SER A 144 2.51 2.45 8.71
N THR A 145 2.90 2.52 7.43
CA THR A 145 3.34 1.35 6.64
C THR A 145 4.48 0.59 7.33
N GLY A 146 5.47 1.30 7.87
CA GLY A 146 6.60 0.67 8.57
C GLY A 146 6.21 0.19 9.97
N THR A 147 5.54 1.04 10.73
CA THR A 147 5.23 0.79 12.14
C THR A 147 4.11 -0.25 12.32
N CYS A 148 2.94 -0.01 11.73
CA CYS A 148 1.77 -0.87 11.86
C CYS A 148 1.85 -2.09 10.92
N GLY A 149 2.43 -1.94 9.72
CA GLY A 149 2.59 -3.03 8.75
C GLY A 149 3.40 -4.22 9.29
N THR A 150 4.35 -3.97 10.19
CA THR A 150 5.17 -5.03 10.81
C THR A 150 4.30 -6.07 11.54
N PHE A 151 3.22 -5.64 12.19
CA PHE A 151 2.25 -6.55 12.84
C PHE A 151 1.45 -7.35 11.81
N GLY A 152 1.10 -6.74 10.67
CA GLY A 152 0.44 -7.43 9.57
C GLY A 152 1.31 -8.53 8.94
N ALA A 153 2.59 -8.23 8.68
CA ALA A 153 3.55 -9.23 8.20
C ALA A 153 3.73 -10.39 9.21
N ALA A 154 3.76 -10.10 10.51
CA ALA A 154 3.82 -11.11 11.56
C ALA A 154 2.56 -11.98 11.59
N ALA A 155 1.37 -11.39 11.46
CA ALA A 155 0.10 -12.12 11.43
C ALA A 155 0.00 -13.05 10.22
N ALA A 156 0.34 -12.55 9.02
CA ALA A 156 0.33 -13.35 7.80
C ALA A 156 1.32 -14.52 7.88
N SER A 157 2.54 -14.26 8.36
CA SER A 157 3.56 -15.29 8.53
C SER A 157 3.16 -16.31 9.60
N ALA A 158 2.59 -15.88 10.73
CA ALA A 158 2.09 -16.78 11.78
C ALA A 158 0.99 -17.72 11.27
N ARG A 159 0.07 -17.20 10.43
CA ARG A 159 -0.97 -18.02 9.79
C ARG A 159 -0.36 -19.12 8.91
N LEU A 160 0.60 -18.76 8.05
CA LEU A 160 1.25 -19.72 7.15
C LEU A 160 2.10 -20.76 7.88
N LEU A 161 2.76 -20.36 8.97
CA LEU A 161 3.51 -21.27 9.85
C LEU A 161 2.62 -22.16 10.71
N GLY A 162 1.30 -21.95 10.71
CA GLY A 162 0.34 -22.73 11.50
C GLY A 162 0.53 -22.53 13.01
N LEU A 163 0.90 -21.32 13.44
CA LEU A 163 1.07 -21.03 14.86
C LEU A 163 -0.29 -21.02 15.59
N ASP A 164 -0.32 -21.59 16.80
CA ASP A 164 -1.48 -21.48 17.69
C ASP A 164 -1.64 -20.05 18.23
N SER A 165 -2.74 -19.81 18.95
CA SER A 165 -3.04 -18.48 19.52
C SER A 165 -1.95 -17.96 20.46
N ALA A 166 -1.31 -18.84 21.25
CA ALA A 166 -0.28 -18.42 22.21
C ALA A 166 1.01 -17.98 21.49
N ARG A 167 1.48 -18.79 20.53
CA ARG A 167 2.65 -18.46 19.69
C ARG A 167 2.38 -17.27 18.79
N THR A 168 1.18 -17.13 18.27
CA THR A 168 0.78 -15.96 17.49
C THR A 168 0.81 -14.68 18.34
N ALA A 169 0.35 -14.75 19.60
CA ALA A 169 0.48 -13.61 20.52
C ALA A 169 1.94 -13.24 20.78
N HIS A 170 2.84 -14.23 20.90
CA HIS A 170 4.28 -13.97 20.97
C HIS A 170 4.83 -13.33 19.69
N ALA A 171 4.43 -13.80 18.51
CA ALA A 171 4.83 -13.21 17.23
C ALA A 171 4.43 -11.73 17.14
N LEU A 172 3.18 -11.41 17.48
CA LEU A 172 2.67 -10.02 17.50
C LEU A 172 3.39 -9.18 18.55
N GLY A 173 3.69 -9.73 19.73
CA GLY A 173 4.48 -9.05 20.75
C GLY A 173 5.91 -8.72 20.28
N LEU A 174 6.58 -9.68 19.63
CA LEU A 174 7.93 -9.51 19.08
C LEU A 174 7.95 -8.52 17.91
N ALA A 175 6.89 -8.49 17.09
CA ALA A 175 6.77 -7.58 15.95
C ALA A 175 6.93 -6.10 16.36
N ALA A 176 6.47 -5.72 17.55
CA ALA A 176 6.63 -4.37 18.07
C ALA A 176 8.11 -3.94 18.21
N GLY A 177 9.03 -4.87 18.47
CA GLY A 177 10.46 -4.58 18.54
C GLY A 177 11.10 -4.29 17.19
N PHE A 178 10.43 -4.63 16.08
CA PHE A 178 10.88 -4.35 14.72
C PHE A 178 10.08 -3.20 14.05
N SER A 179 9.08 -2.67 14.74
CA SER A 179 8.25 -1.57 14.24
C SER A 179 9.03 -0.24 14.29
N GLY A 180 9.11 0.45 13.15
CA GLY A 180 9.73 1.77 13.05
C GLY A 180 9.54 2.42 11.69
N GLY A 181 10.02 3.67 11.57
CA GLY A 181 10.00 4.46 10.34
C GLY A 181 9.40 5.85 10.56
N LEU A 182 10.10 6.88 10.08
CA LEU A 182 9.74 8.29 10.26
C LEU A 182 9.44 8.97 8.92
N TRP A 183 8.54 9.96 8.94
CA TRP A 183 8.10 10.70 7.75
C TRP A 183 9.13 11.65 7.14
N ALA A 184 10.28 11.87 7.78
CA ALA A 184 11.28 12.86 7.35
C ALA A 184 11.70 12.76 5.87
N PHE A 185 11.53 11.58 5.24
CA PHE A 185 11.76 11.37 3.80
C PHE A 185 10.94 12.29 2.89
N VAL A 186 9.83 12.86 3.36
CA VAL A 186 8.97 13.73 2.55
C VAL A 186 9.65 15.05 2.18
N HIS A 187 10.60 15.51 3.00
CA HIS A 187 11.24 16.81 2.79
C HIS A 187 12.31 16.79 1.70
N ASP A 188 12.95 15.65 1.46
CA ASP A 188 14.05 15.52 0.50
C ASP A 188 13.85 14.41 -0.55
N GLY A 189 12.80 13.59 -0.40
CA GLY A 189 12.52 12.46 -1.29
C GLY A 189 13.40 11.24 -1.03
N ALA A 190 13.92 11.07 0.19
CA ALA A 190 14.79 9.96 0.55
C ALA A 190 14.16 8.59 0.22
N ALA A 191 15.00 7.65 -0.23
CA ALA A 191 14.57 6.29 -0.56
C ALA A 191 14.11 5.48 0.68
N SER A 192 14.30 6.00 1.89
CA SER A 192 13.88 5.37 3.14
C SER A 192 12.37 5.09 3.20
N LYS A 193 11.52 5.84 2.48
CA LYS A 193 10.09 5.52 2.33
C LYS A 193 9.86 4.06 1.94
N ARG A 194 10.53 3.62 0.87
CA ARG A 194 10.42 2.25 0.31
C ARG A 194 11.03 1.22 1.27
N LEU A 195 12.14 1.61 1.92
CA LEU A 195 12.80 0.78 2.92
C LEU A 195 11.90 0.44 4.11
N HIS A 196 11.03 1.36 4.54
CA HIS A 196 10.09 1.10 5.63
C HIS A 196 9.19 -0.10 5.35
N ALA A 197 8.67 -0.24 4.11
CA ALA A 197 7.82 -1.37 3.73
C ALA A 197 8.61 -2.70 3.78
N GLY A 198 9.81 -2.72 3.19
CA GLY A 198 10.68 -3.90 3.24
C GLY A 198 11.11 -4.29 4.66
N ARG A 199 11.51 -3.32 5.50
CA ARG A 199 11.89 -3.58 6.90
C ARG A 199 10.73 -4.09 7.73
N ALA A 200 9.51 -3.61 7.48
CA ALA A 200 8.31 -4.12 8.12
C ALA A 200 8.00 -5.56 7.71
N ALA A 201 8.14 -5.88 6.42
CA ALA A 201 7.94 -7.24 5.91
C ALA A 201 8.96 -8.23 6.52
N GLU A 202 10.24 -7.86 6.52
CA GLU A 202 11.33 -8.64 7.13
C GLU A 202 11.16 -8.78 8.65
N GLY A 203 10.84 -7.69 9.33
CA GLY A 203 10.62 -7.66 10.78
C GLY A 203 9.46 -8.54 11.23
N GLY A 204 8.33 -8.47 10.53
CA GLY A 204 7.16 -9.31 10.83
C GLY A 204 7.40 -10.79 10.59
N LEU A 205 8.03 -11.15 9.46
CA LEU A 205 8.45 -12.53 9.20
C LEU A 205 9.43 -13.03 10.27
N THR A 206 10.41 -12.22 10.64
CA THR A 206 11.39 -12.55 11.69
C THR A 206 10.71 -12.78 13.03
N ALA A 207 9.75 -11.93 13.41
CA ALA A 207 8.99 -12.08 14.65
C ALA A 207 8.19 -13.40 14.70
N ALA A 208 7.56 -13.79 13.59
CA ALA A 208 6.84 -15.05 13.50
C ALA A 208 7.77 -16.28 13.60
N LEU A 209 8.94 -16.23 12.96
CA LEU A 209 9.94 -17.30 13.04
C LEU A 209 10.53 -17.44 14.44
N LEU A 210 10.80 -16.33 15.11
CA LEU A 210 11.26 -16.32 16.51
C LEU A 210 10.21 -16.96 17.43
N ALA A 211 8.94 -16.59 17.28
CA ALA A 211 7.85 -17.20 18.04
C ALA A 211 7.67 -18.70 17.75
N ALA A 212 7.79 -19.11 16.48
CA ALA A 212 7.78 -20.51 16.07
C ALA A 212 8.89 -21.33 16.74
N SER A 213 10.06 -20.71 16.94
CA SER A 213 11.21 -21.29 17.65
C SER A 213 11.11 -21.25 19.19
N GLY A 214 10.02 -20.69 19.74
CA GLY A 214 9.76 -20.64 21.19
C GLY A 214 10.22 -19.36 21.89
N THR A 215 10.66 -18.33 21.17
CA THR A 215 10.93 -17.02 21.77
C THR A 215 9.62 -16.34 22.18
N SER A 216 9.52 -15.93 23.45
CA SER A 216 8.35 -15.22 23.96
C SER A 216 8.36 -13.74 23.60
N GLY A 217 7.24 -13.20 23.12
CA GLY A 217 7.00 -11.76 22.97
C GLY A 217 6.25 -11.14 24.17
N PRO A 218 6.32 -9.80 24.36
CA PRO A 218 5.61 -9.09 25.42
C PRO A 218 4.08 -9.27 25.34
N GLY A 219 3.49 -9.95 26.32
CA GLY A 219 2.05 -10.28 26.32
C GLY A 219 1.10 -9.10 26.58
N ARG A 220 1.63 -7.94 26.96
CA ARG A 220 0.89 -6.70 27.26
C ARG A 220 1.19 -5.57 26.27
N ILE A 221 1.66 -5.91 25.07
CA ILE A 221 2.18 -4.92 24.12
C ILE A 221 1.16 -3.85 23.70
N PHE A 222 -0.14 -4.16 23.73
CA PHE A 222 -1.21 -3.20 23.41
C PHE A 222 -1.92 -2.63 24.65
N ASP A 223 -1.48 -2.97 25.85
CA ASP A 223 -2.04 -2.41 27.08
C ASP A 223 -1.40 -1.04 27.38
N ASP A 224 -2.07 -0.20 28.18
CA ASP A 224 -1.47 1.00 28.75
C ASP A 224 -0.49 0.62 29.88
N VAL A 225 0.74 0.32 29.49
CA VAL A 225 1.87 0.05 30.38
C VAL A 225 3.11 0.79 29.89
N TRP A 226 4.08 1.00 30.77
CA TRP A 226 5.39 1.52 30.35
C TRP A 226 6.01 0.60 29.30
N GLY A 227 6.34 1.15 28.13
CA GLY A 227 6.83 0.41 26.97
C GLY A 227 5.76 -0.28 26.11
N GLY A 228 4.47 -0.09 26.41
CA GLY A 228 3.37 -0.56 25.54
C GLY A 228 3.32 0.23 24.24
N PHE A 229 3.06 -0.47 23.12
CA PHE A 229 3.08 0.09 21.77
C PHE A 229 2.14 1.29 21.63
N LEU A 230 0.87 1.15 22.03
CA LEU A 230 -0.11 2.24 21.90
C LEU A 230 0.27 3.45 22.76
N ARG A 231 0.70 3.22 24.01
CA ARG A 231 1.16 4.30 24.89
C ARG A 231 2.35 5.06 24.30
N THR A 232 3.28 4.36 23.65
CA THR A 232 4.51 4.95 23.11
C THR A 232 4.31 5.61 21.74
N TYR A 233 3.49 5.02 20.87
CA TYR A 233 3.35 5.47 19.48
C TYR A 233 2.13 6.35 19.24
N ALA A 234 1.08 6.24 20.06
CA ALA A 234 -0.17 7.00 19.90
C ALA A 234 -0.44 7.98 21.04
N GLY A 235 0.17 7.79 22.21
CA GLY A 235 0.00 8.71 23.34
C GLY A 235 -1.47 8.85 23.75
N ALA A 236 -1.99 10.08 23.72
CA ALA A 236 -3.37 10.39 24.13
C ALA A 236 -4.42 9.93 23.11
N ASP A 237 -4.02 9.70 21.85
CA ASP A 237 -4.94 9.30 20.76
C ASP A 237 -5.14 7.78 20.68
N ALA A 238 -4.55 7.02 21.61
CA ALA A 238 -4.68 5.58 21.65
C ALA A 238 -6.14 5.12 21.84
N ASP A 239 -6.61 4.23 20.96
CA ASP A 239 -7.89 3.52 21.07
C ASP A 239 -7.65 1.99 21.04
N PRO A 240 -7.31 1.37 22.19
CA PRO A 240 -7.09 -0.08 22.25
C PRO A 240 -8.29 -0.91 21.79
N GLY A 241 -9.51 -0.36 21.86
CA GLY A 241 -10.73 -1.02 21.42
C GLY A 241 -10.78 -1.26 19.91
N ALA A 242 -10.09 -0.43 19.11
CA ALA A 242 -10.02 -0.59 17.67
C ALA A 242 -9.37 -1.91 17.23
N LEU A 243 -8.48 -2.48 18.07
CA LEU A 243 -7.84 -3.77 17.80
C LEU A 243 -8.86 -4.90 17.61
N THR A 244 -9.95 -4.90 18.38
CA THR A 244 -10.90 -6.02 18.42
C THR A 244 -12.30 -5.68 17.94
N ARG A 245 -12.57 -4.41 17.61
CA ARG A 245 -13.87 -3.93 17.12
C ARG A 245 -14.28 -4.67 15.84
N ASP A 246 -15.44 -5.33 15.85
CA ASP A 246 -15.99 -6.06 14.69
C ASP A 246 -15.03 -7.11 14.11
N LEU A 247 -14.27 -7.79 14.97
CA LEU A 247 -13.28 -8.79 14.59
C LEU A 247 -13.95 -10.02 13.95
N GLY A 248 -13.42 -10.48 12.80
CA GLY A 248 -13.95 -11.61 12.06
C GLY A 248 -15.21 -11.32 11.23
N THR A 249 -15.74 -10.10 11.28
CA THR A 249 -16.92 -9.68 10.50
C THR A 249 -16.62 -8.49 9.59
N ALA A 250 -15.85 -7.51 10.05
CA ALA A 250 -15.48 -6.33 9.26
C ALA A 250 -14.00 -6.33 8.91
N TRP A 251 -13.67 -6.89 7.74
CA TRP A 251 -12.30 -7.04 7.24
C TRP A 251 -11.74 -5.74 6.68
N ARG A 252 -10.58 -5.29 7.18
CA ARG A 252 -10.01 -3.99 6.80
C ARG A 252 -9.45 -3.93 5.38
N ILE A 253 -9.19 -5.08 4.75
CA ILE A 253 -8.86 -5.12 3.31
C ILE A 253 -9.96 -4.49 2.45
N SER A 254 -11.23 -4.58 2.88
CA SER A 254 -12.36 -3.97 2.18
C SER A 254 -12.37 -2.44 2.19
N ARG A 255 -11.48 -1.80 2.96
CA ARG A 255 -11.26 -0.35 3.00
C ARG A 255 -10.03 0.08 2.21
N CYS A 256 -9.41 -0.83 1.45
CA CYS A 256 -8.24 -0.55 0.64
C CYS A 256 -8.65 -0.12 -0.78
N SER A 257 -7.86 0.78 -1.34
CA SER A 257 -7.93 1.28 -2.71
C SER A 257 -6.78 0.69 -3.51
N ILE A 258 -7.02 0.41 -4.78
CA ILE A 258 -5.97 0.08 -5.76
C ILE A 258 -5.73 1.32 -6.59
N LYS A 259 -4.49 1.82 -6.62
CA LYS A 259 -4.15 3.05 -7.35
C LYS A 259 -4.15 2.82 -8.87
N PRO A 260 -5.04 3.42 -9.68
CA PRO A 260 -4.92 3.33 -11.14
C PRO A 260 -3.74 4.13 -11.71
N TYR A 261 -3.36 5.20 -11.01
CA TYR A 261 -2.38 6.18 -11.46
C TYR A 261 -1.08 6.07 -10.69
N ALA A 262 0.05 6.33 -11.36
CA ALA A 262 1.40 6.25 -10.79
C ALA A 262 1.75 7.50 -9.97
N SER A 263 0.86 7.93 -9.09
CA SER A 263 0.97 9.18 -8.33
C SER A 263 0.39 9.05 -6.91
N CYS A 264 0.66 10.04 -6.06
CA CYS A 264 0.03 10.13 -4.74
C CYS A 264 -1.49 10.05 -4.86
N ARG A 265 -2.12 9.27 -3.96
CA ARG A 265 -3.59 9.09 -3.92
C ARG A 265 -4.28 10.45 -3.99
N SER A 266 -3.83 11.45 -3.23
CA SER A 266 -4.50 12.76 -3.15
C SER A 266 -4.60 13.52 -4.49
N THR A 267 -3.95 13.03 -5.54
CA THR A 267 -4.11 13.58 -6.90
C THR A 267 -5.23 12.91 -7.72
N HIS A 268 -5.71 11.73 -7.31
CA HIS A 268 -6.54 10.84 -8.14
C HIS A 268 -7.91 11.42 -8.48
N SER A 269 -8.58 12.06 -7.52
CA SER A 269 -9.87 12.73 -7.75
C SER A 269 -9.76 13.84 -8.79
N SER A 270 -8.63 14.55 -8.83
CA SER A 270 -8.38 15.60 -9.82
C SER A 270 -8.08 15.03 -11.20
N ILE A 271 -7.37 13.89 -11.28
CA ILE A 271 -7.14 13.16 -12.53
C ILE A 271 -8.47 12.68 -13.12
N ASP A 272 -9.35 12.11 -12.28
CA ASP A 272 -10.68 11.67 -12.73
C ASP A 272 -11.55 12.86 -13.13
N ALA A 273 -11.56 13.92 -12.33
CA ALA A 273 -12.36 15.12 -12.58
C ALA A 273 -11.99 15.78 -13.92
N ILE A 274 -10.70 15.98 -14.20
CA ILE A 274 -10.26 16.56 -15.48
C ILE A 274 -10.52 15.60 -16.65
N GLY A 275 -10.34 14.29 -16.42
CA GLY A 275 -10.62 13.26 -17.41
C GLY A 275 -12.07 13.17 -17.85
N GLY A 276 -13.01 13.63 -17.02
CA GLY A 276 -14.44 13.67 -17.33
C GLY A 276 -14.90 14.92 -18.11
N LEU A 277 -14.03 15.91 -18.34
CA LEU A 277 -14.43 17.20 -18.92
C LEU A 277 -14.42 17.28 -20.45
N ASP A 278 -13.94 16.25 -21.16
CA ASP A 278 -13.77 16.19 -22.63
C ASP A 278 -13.18 17.49 -23.20
N LEU A 279 -11.89 17.72 -22.88
CA LEU A 279 -11.13 18.92 -23.25
C LEU A 279 -9.79 18.53 -23.85
N HIS A 280 -9.37 19.28 -24.86
CA HIS A 280 -8.03 19.22 -25.43
C HIS A 280 -7.14 20.32 -24.85
N ALA A 281 -5.82 20.06 -24.82
CA ALA A 281 -4.84 20.99 -24.23
C ALA A 281 -4.93 22.42 -24.81
N GLY A 282 -5.15 22.57 -26.12
CA GLY A 282 -5.24 23.88 -26.78
C GLY A 282 -6.54 24.66 -26.51
N GLU A 283 -7.52 24.05 -25.85
CA GLU A 283 -8.78 24.70 -25.50
C GLU A 283 -8.73 25.34 -24.10
N ILE A 284 -7.67 25.11 -23.34
CA ILE A 284 -7.57 25.49 -21.93
C ILE A 284 -6.90 26.86 -21.82
N ASP A 285 -7.59 27.81 -21.20
CA ASP A 285 -7.04 29.12 -20.82
C ASP A 285 -6.52 29.10 -19.38
N ARG A 286 -7.30 28.53 -18.45
CA ARG A 286 -6.92 28.44 -17.03
C ARG A 286 -7.59 27.26 -16.35
N ILE A 287 -6.87 26.60 -15.45
CA ILE A 287 -7.41 25.59 -14.52
C ILE A 287 -7.25 26.13 -13.11
N HIS A 288 -8.34 26.25 -12.39
CA HIS A 288 -8.35 26.63 -10.99
C HIS A 288 -8.70 25.41 -10.14
N VAL A 289 -7.83 25.07 -9.19
CA VAL A 289 -8.00 23.92 -8.29
C VAL A 289 -8.14 24.44 -6.88
N ARG A 290 -9.29 24.21 -6.24
CA ARG A 290 -9.50 24.47 -4.81
C ARG A 290 -9.23 23.18 -4.04
N LEU A 291 -8.34 23.22 -3.05
CA LEU A 291 -7.90 22.03 -2.30
C LEU A 291 -7.55 22.34 -0.83
N SER A 292 -7.46 21.30 0.00
CA SER A 292 -7.10 21.42 1.42
C SER A 292 -5.60 21.70 1.63
N PRO A 293 -5.20 22.26 2.80
CA PRO A 293 -3.79 22.50 3.12
C PRO A 293 -2.93 21.23 3.01
N LEU A 294 -3.45 20.09 3.48
CA LEU A 294 -2.75 18.80 3.41
C LEU A 294 -2.40 18.40 1.98
N VAL A 295 -3.33 18.56 1.03
CA VAL A 295 -3.08 18.21 -0.39
C VAL A 295 -2.11 19.21 -1.02
N ALA A 296 -2.15 20.48 -0.60
CA ALA A 296 -1.24 21.52 -1.09
C ALA A 296 0.20 21.24 -0.67
N ASP A 297 0.40 20.91 0.61
CA ASP A 297 1.72 20.61 1.16
C ASP A 297 2.31 19.34 0.57
N MET A 298 1.48 18.30 0.39
CA MET A 298 1.95 17.00 -0.11
C MET A 298 2.11 16.95 -1.63
N CYS A 299 1.24 17.66 -2.38
CA CYS A 299 1.12 17.50 -3.83
C CYS A 299 1.16 18.82 -4.63
N GLY A 300 1.35 19.97 -3.99
CA GLY A 300 1.36 21.28 -4.66
C GLY A 300 2.65 21.59 -5.44
N GLY A 301 3.68 20.74 -5.30
CA GLY A 301 4.97 20.92 -5.96
C GLY A 301 4.88 20.91 -7.49
N ARG A 302 5.81 21.63 -8.14
CA ARG A 302 5.92 21.73 -9.62
C ARG A 302 7.21 21.16 -10.17
N ASP A 303 8.12 20.74 -9.31
CA ASP A 303 9.35 20.10 -9.74
C ASP A 303 9.05 18.67 -10.21
N VAL A 304 9.31 18.40 -11.48
CA VAL A 304 9.10 17.10 -12.12
C VAL A 304 10.40 16.49 -12.64
N THR A 305 11.55 17.03 -12.21
CA THR A 305 12.89 16.61 -12.66
C THR A 305 13.16 15.14 -12.36
N THR A 306 12.72 14.68 -11.18
CA THR A 306 12.81 13.28 -10.76
C THR A 306 11.44 12.64 -10.73
N LEU A 307 11.41 11.31 -10.90
CA LEU A 307 10.17 10.54 -10.83
C LEU A 307 9.41 10.79 -9.51
N PRO A 308 10.01 10.64 -8.30
CA PRO A 308 9.27 10.84 -7.05
C PRO A 308 8.64 12.23 -6.93
N ARG A 309 9.34 13.28 -7.37
CA ARG A 309 8.81 14.66 -7.31
C ARG A 309 7.62 14.85 -8.25
N ALA A 310 7.68 14.27 -9.45
CA ALA A 310 6.53 14.28 -10.34
C ALA A 310 5.33 13.50 -9.79
N GLN A 311 5.56 12.34 -9.16
CA GLN A 311 4.50 11.53 -8.55
C GLN A 311 3.80 12.24 -7.37
N LEU A 312 4.47 13.23 -6.78
CA LEU A 312 3.95 14.15 -5.77
C LEU A 312 3.59 15.53 -6.35
N SER A 313 3.28 15.63 -7.65
CA SER A 313 2.86 16.88 -8.29
C SER A 313 1.44 16.75 -8.86
N LEU A 314 0.48 17.36 -8.18
CA LEU A 314 -0.91 17.50 -8.65
C LEU A 314 -0.99 18.26 -9.98
N PRO A 315 -0.28 19.39 -10.18
CA PRO A 315 -0.25 20.06 -11.48
C PRO A 315 0.23 19.14 -12.61
N TYR A 316 1.28 18.35 -12.38
CA TYR A 316 1.76 17.40 -13.38
C TYR A 316 0.77 16.28 -13.64
N ALA A 317 0.14 15.72 -12.60
CA ALA A 317 -0.86 14.68 -12.76
C ALA A 317 -2.05 15.13 -13.63
N ILE A 318 -2.53 16.36 -13.43
CA ILE A 318 -3.57 16.99 -14.27
C ILE A 318 -3.07 17.16 -15.71
N ALA A 319 -1.85 17.70 -15.90
CA ALA A 319 -1.28 17.92 -17.22
C ALA A 319 -1.06 16.60 -17.99
N ALA A 320 -0.54 15.56 -17.31
CA ALA A 320 -0.35 14.23 -17.88
C ALA A 320 -1.67 13.63 -18.35
N ARG A 321 -2.72 13.73 -17.52
CA ARG A 321 -4.06 13.27 -17.89
C ARG A 321 -4.60 13.96 -19.14
N ILE A 322 -4.41 15.27 -19.27
CA ILE A 322 -4.85 16.04 -20.44
C ILE A 322 -4.06 15.66 -21.70
N LEU A 323 -2.73 15.54 -21.59
CA LEU A 323 -1.86 15.33 -22.76
C LEU A 323 -1.83 13.89 -23.26
N TYR A 324 -1.89 12.94 -22.33
CA TYR A 324 -1.62 11.53 -22.61
C TYR A 324 -2.86 10.65 -22.44
N GLY A 325 -3.96 11.23 -21.96
CA GLY A 325 -5.23 10.52 -21.76
C GLY A 325 -5.23 9.57 -20.57
N ASP A 326 -4.13 9.46 -19.82
CA ASP A 326 -4.01 8.73 -18.56
C ASP A 326 -2.84 9.29 -17.72
N ALA A 327 -2.70 8.82 -16.48
CA ALA A 327 -1.62 9.14 -15.54
C ALA A 327 -0.97 7.86 -15.00
N ASP A 328 -0.81 6.87 -15.87
CA ASP A 328 -0.13 5.60 -15.58
C ASP A 328 1.40 5.76 -15.50
N LEU A 329 2.14 4.68 -15.25
CA LEU A 329 3.59 4.75 -15.11
C LEU A 329 4.30 5.30 -16.38
N ALA A 330 3.77 5.00 -17.57
CA ALA A 330 4.35 5.47 -18.83
C ALA A 330 4.22 6.99 -18.99
N ALA A 331 3.12 7.57 -18.50
CA ALA A 331 2.90 9.02 -18.43
C ALA A 331 3.94 9.73 -17.56
N TYR A 332 4.61 9.01 -16.65
CA TYR A 332 5.68 9.54 -15.79
C TYR A 332 7.10 9.21 -16.28
N SER A 333 7.30 8.73 -17.50
CA SER A 333 8.64 8.50 -18.07
C SER A 333 9.48 9.78 -18.17
N PRO A 334 10.84 9.70 -18.17
CA PRO A 334 11.70 10.88 -18.33
C PRO A 334 11.33 11.76 -19.53
N GLU A 335 10.97 11.14 -20.66
CA GLU A 335 10.56 11.82 -21.89
C GLU A 335 9.26 12.60 -21.68
N ARG A 336 8.28 12.00 -21.00
CA ARG A 336 6.97 12.64 -20.74
C ARG A 336 7.04 13.71 -19.66
N ARG A 337 7.96 13.60 -18.69
CA ARG A 337 8.24 14.65 -17.69
C ARG A 337 8.98 15.83 -18.30
N GLY A 338 9.82 15.58 -19.30
CA GLY A 338 10.57 16.60 -20.04
C GLY A 338 9.79 17.24 -21.19
N ASP A 339 8.55 16.84 -21.48
CA ASP A 339 7.73 17.42 -22.55
C ASP A 339 7.39 18.90 -22.23
N PRO A 340 7.82 19.87 -23.06
CA PRO A 340 7.55 21.29 -22.82
C PRO A 340 6.06 21.61 -22.68
N ARG A 341 5.18 20.85 -23.34
CA ARG A 341 3.72 21.05 -23.26
C ARG A 341 3.17 20.75 -21.87
N ALA A 342 3.80 19.83 -21.13
CA ALA A 342 3.41 19.55 -19.75
C ALA A 342 3.72 20.75 -18.85
N ALA A 343 4.89 21.38 -19.02
CA ALA A 343 5.26 22.60 -18.30
C ALA A 343 4.34 23.77 -18.65
N GLU A 344 4.00 23.94 -19.94
CA GLU A 344 3.03 24.95 -20.41
C GLU A 344 1.66 24.77 -19.74
N LEU A 345 1.09 23.56 -19.76
CA LEU A 345 -0.19 23.28 -19.09
C LEU A 345 -0.11 23.49 -17.59
N MET A 346 0.98 23.06 -16.94
CA MET A 346 1.16 23.29 -15.51
C MET A 346 1.11 24.77 -15.16
N ASN A 347 1.64 25.66 -16.01
CA ASN A 347 1.60 27.11 -15.77
C ASN A 347 0.17 27.69 -15.84
N LEU A 348 -0.77 27.01 -16.51
CA LEU A 348 -2.18 27.39 -16.54
C LEU A 348 -2.95 26.93 -15.29
N ILE A 349 -2.36 26.07 -14.46
CA ILE A 349 -2.97 25.52 -13.24
C ILE A 349 -2.68 26.45 -12.06
N HIS A 350 -3.72 27.00 -11.44
CA HIS A 350 -3.67 27.75 -10.20
C HIS A 350 -4.23 26.92 -9.05
N LEU A 351 -3.45 26.81 -7.97
CA LEU A 351 -3.84 26.09 -6.76
C LEU A 351 -4.31 27.12 -5.72
N GLU A 352 -5.57 27.06 -5.32
CA GLU A 352 -6.14 27.79 -4.19
C GLU A 352 -6.22 26.86 -2.98
N VAL A 353 -5.52 27.24 -1.90
CA VAL A 353 -5.59 26.53 -0.63
C VAL A 353 -6.77 27.08 0.17
N ASP A 354 -7.73 26.22 0.46
CA ASP A 354 -8.88 26.55 1.28
C ASP A 354 -8.68 26.02 2.72
N PRO A 355 -8.51 26.89 3.72
CA PRO A 355 -8.30 26.48 5.11
C PRO A 355 -9.53 25.82 5.75
N GLU A 356 -10.73 25.94 5.15
CA GLU A 356 -11.95 25.32 5.65
C GLU A 356 -12.13 23.87 5.16
N MET A 357 -11.38 23.45 4.14
CA MET A 357 -11.42 22.07 3.65
C MET A 357 -10.68 21.13 4.60
N GLY A 358 -11.37 20.06 5.03
CA GLY A 358 -10.77 19.00 5.82
C GLY A 358 -9.71 18.23 5.04
N GLY A 359 -8.79 17.55 5.76
CA GLY A 359 -7.71 16.78 5.14
C GLY A 359 -8.19 15.65 4.21
N THR A 360 -9.42 15.17 4.39
CA THR A 360 -10.05 14.13 3.55
C THR A 360 -10.93 14.68 2.43
N ASP A 361 -11.10 16.01 2.33
CA ASP A 361 -11.92 16.60 1.29
C ASP A 361 -11.20 16.57 -0.07
N GLU A 362 -11.91 16.10 -1.09
CA GLU A 362 -11.35 16.04 -2.45
C GLU A 362 -11.37 17.40 -3.16
N PRO A 363 -10.31 17.73 -3.92
CA PRO A 363 -10.22 18.97 -4.69
C PRO A 363 -11.38 19.19 -5.68
N THR A 364 -11.68 20.47 -5.94
CA THR A 364 -12.63 20.88 -6.99
C THR A 364 -11.93 21.64 -8.10
N LEU A 365 -12.19 21.27 -9.34
CA LEU A 365 -11.59 21.87 -10.54
C LEU A 365 -12.59 22.81 -11.21
N THR A 366 -12.12 24.00 -11.59
CA THR A 366 -12.83 24.93 -12.47
C THR A 366 -11.93 25.24 -13.66
N VAL A 367 -12.33 24.83 -14.85
CA VAL A 367 -11.60 25.06 -16.11
C VAL A 367 -12.27 26.19 -16.88
N THR A 368 -11.50 27.22 -17.22
CA THR A 368 -11.88 28.25 -18.19
C THR A 368 -11.24 27.90 -19.53
N THR A 369 -12.05 27.83 -20.57
CA THR A 369 -11.58 27.57 -21.94
C THR A 369 -11.20 28.86 -22.66
N THR A 370 -10.45 28.75 -23.76
CA THR A 370 -10.05 29.87 -24.63
C THR A 370 -11.23 30.62 -25.27
N THR A 371 -12.42 30.00 -25.33
CA THR A 371 -13.66 30.66 -25.76
C THR A 371 -14.40 31.38 -24.62
N GLY A 372 -13.88 31.31 -23.39
CA GLY A 372 -14.48 31.87 -22.18
C GLY A 372 -15.48 30.95 -21.49
N ALA A 373 -15.80 29.77 -22.04
CA ALA A 373 -16.70 28.82 -21.37
C ALA A 373 -16.05 28.27 -20.09
N VAL A 374 -16.85 28.11 -19.04
CA VAL A 374 -16.41 27.62 -17.73
C VAL A 374 -17.02 26.25 -17.44
N ARG A 375 -16.17 25.28 -17.11
CA ARG A 375 -16.57 23.92 -16.71
C ARG A 375 -16.10 23.64 -15.29
N ARG A 376 -16.93 22.99 -14.48
CA ARG A 376 -16.57 22.60 -13.11
C ARG A 376 -16.70 21.10 -12.96
N ALA A 377 -15.76 20.48 -12.25
CA ALA A 377 -15.78 19.06 -11.95
C ALA A 377 -15.25 18.79 -10.53
N ARG A 378 -15.84 17.80 -9.88
CA ARG A 378 -15.40 17.25 -8.60
C ARG A 378 -15.72 15.76 -8.59
N VAL A 379 -14.78 14.96 -8.11
CA VAL A 379 -14.96 13.52 -7.90
C VAL A 379 -14.70 13.25 -6.43
N SER A 380 -15.72 12.83 -5.68
CA SER A 380 -15.60 12.51 -4.26
C SER A 380 -14.94 11.15 -4.03
N ASP A 381 -15.21 10.19 -4.92
CA ASP A 381 -14.77 8.81 -4.82
C ASP A 381 -13.95 8.45 -6.06
N PRO A 382 -12.63 8.72 -6.04
CA PRO A 382 -11.80 8.46 -7.19
C PRO A 382 -11.77 6.97 -7.55
N LEU A 383 -11.49 6.72 -8.83
CA LEU A 383 -11.32 5.40 -9.39
C LEU A 383 -10.26 4.61 -8.61
N GLY A 384 -10.59 3.36 -8.29
CA GLY A 384 -9.77 2.49 -7.47
C GLY A 384 -10.10 2.53 -5.98
N SER A 385 -10.91 3.48 -5.50
CA SER A 385 -11.40 3.49 -4.13
C SER A 385 -12.32 2.29 -3.81
N PRO A 386 -12.55 1.95 -2.52
CA PRO A 386 -13.37 0.80 -2.15
C PRO A 386 -14.79 0.81 -2.70
N ILE A 387 -15.36 2.00 -2.92
CA ILE A 387 -16.72 2.21 -3.41
C ILE A 387 -16.78 2.62 -4.89
N ASN A 388 -15.64 2.91 -5.52
CA ASN A 388 -15.48 3.07 -6.96
C ASN A 388 -14.28 2.23 -7.47
N PRO A 389 -14.33 0.89 -7.33
CA PRO A 389 -13.18 0.03 -7.61
C PRO A 389 -12.88 -0.06 -9.11
N LEU A 390 -11.64 -0.42 -9.47
CA LEU A 390 -11.33 -0.80 -10.84
C LEU A 390 -12.20 -1.97 -11.30
N SER A 391 -12.57 -1.98 -12.58
CA SER A 391 -13.08 -3.19 -13.24
C SER A 391 -11.95 -4.21 -13.40
N ASP A 392 -12.30 -5.49 -13.56
CA ASP A 392 -11.31 -6.56 -13.76
C ASP A 392 -10.44 -6.28 -15.00
N GLY A 393 -11.05 -5.78 -16.08
CA GLY A 393 -10.32 -5.38 -17.29
C GLY A 393 -9.29 -4.28 -17.03
N ARG A 394 -9.62 -3.25 -16.23
CA ARG A 394 -8.67 -2.18 -15.88
C ARG A 394 -7.58 -2.67 -14.93
N LEU A 395 -7.90 -3.54 -13.97
CA LEU A 395 -6.91 -4.15 -13.08
C LEU A 395 -5.91 -5.02 -13.85
N LEU A 396 -6.40 -5.89 -14.73
CA LEU A 396 -5.55 -6.73 -15.58
C LEU A 396 -4.71 -5.89 -16.54
N ALA A 397 -5.29 -4.84 -17.14
CA ALA A 397 -4.54 -3.91 -17.97
C ALA A 397 -3.42 -3.20 -17.19
N LYS A 398 -3.70 -2.74 -15.96
CA LYS A 398 -2.67 -2.21 -15.05
C LYS A 398 -1.57 -3.24 -14.84
N PHE A 399 -1.92 -4.46 -14.43
CA PHE A 399 -0.94 -5.51 -14.18
C PHE A 399 -0.07 -5.81 -15.41
N HIS A 400 -0.66 -5.96 -16.59
CA HIS A 400 0.11 -6.23 -17.81
C HIS A 400 0.98 -5.06 -18.26
N GLY A 401 0.56 -3.82 -18.00
CA GLY A 401 1.38 -2.63 -18.23
C GLY A 401 2.60 -2.58 -17.31
N LEU A 402 2.46 -3.02 -16.05
CA LEU A 402 3.53 -3.04 -15.06
C LEU A 402 4.43 -4.28 -15.15
N ALA A 403 3.87 -5.42 -15.56
CA ALA A 403 4.55 -6.70 -15.65
C ALA A 403 4.30 -7.39 -17.01
N PRO A 404 4.89 -6.87 -18.10
CA PRO A 404 4.73 -7.46 -19.43
C PRO A 404 5.17 -8.94 -19.46
N GLY A 405 4.39 -9.78 -20.14
CA GLY A 405 4.70 -11.21 -20.32
C GLY A 405 4.41 -12.11 -19.10
N ARG A 406 3.74 -11.59 -18.06
CA ARG A 406 3.41 -12.34 -16.83
C ARG A 406 1.95 -12.81 -16.77
N GLN A 407 1.32 -13.13 -17.90
CA GLN A 407 -0.09 -13.54 -17.99
C GLN A 407 -0.41 -14.73 -17.08
N ARG A 408 0.45 -15.75 -17.11
CA ARG A 408 0.30 -16.95 -16.27
C ARG A 408 0.25 -16.63 -14.77
N LEU A 409 1.04 -15.64 -14.32
CA LEU A 409 1.02 -15.21 -12.92
C LEU A 409 -0.33 -14.57 -12.57
N ALA A 410 -0.84 -13.68 -13.44
CA ALA A 410 -2.15 -13.07 -13.26
C ALA A 410 -3.26 -14.13 -13.16
N ASP A 411 -3.28 -15.09 -14.09
CA ASP A 411 -4.29 -16.15 -14.11
C ASP A 411 -4.26 -17.01 -12.84
N GLN A 412 -3.05 -17.33 -12.34
CA GLN A 412 -2.90 -18.12 -11.11
C GLN A 412 -3.35 -17.34 -9.87
N VAL A 413 -3.06 -16.04 -9.78
CA VAL A 413 -3.50 -15.20 -8.67
C VAL A 413 -5.03 -15.01 -8.69
N MET A 414 -5.63 -14.76 -9.85
CA MET A 414 -7.08 -14.56 -9.97
C MET A 414 -7.90 -15.83 -9.74
N THR A 415 -7.27 -17.01 -9.79
CA THR A 415 -7.89 -18.30 -9.47
C THR A 415 -7.30 -18.95 -8.22
N LEU A 416 -6.61 -18.16 -7.39
CA LEU A 416 -5.83 -18.67 -6.27
C LEU A 416 -6.68 -19.45 -5.27
N ASP A 417 -7.92 -19.04 -5.03
CA ASP A 417 -8.88 -19.69 -4.13
C ASP A 417 -9.20 -21.15 -4.48
N THR A 418 -8.87 -21.60 -5.69
CA THR A 418 -9.06 -22.98 -6.17
C THR A 418 -7.77 -23.80 -6.17
N ARG A 419 -6.63 -23.21 -5.80
CA ARG A 419 -5.31 -23.85 -5.88
C ARG A 419 -5.06 -24.75 -4.67
N THR A 420 -4.63 -25.97 -4.94
CA THR A 420 -4.25 -26.94 -3.91
C THR A 420 -2.87 -26.67 -3.31
N ASP A 421 -2.01 -25.97 -4.04
CA ASP A 421 -0.69 -25.54 -3.56
C ASP A 421 -0.33 -24.17 -4.13
N ALA A 422 -0.26 -23.16 -3.26
CA ALA A 422 0.09 -21.80 -3.59
C ALA A 422 1.61 -21.63 -3.80
N ARG A 423 2.43 -22.60 -3.40
CA ARG A 423 3.89 -22.57 -3.64
C ARG A 423 4.23 -22.56 -5.12
N ASP A 424 3.31 -23.03 -5.97
CA ASP A 424 3.41 -22.98 -7.43
C ASP A 424 3.50 -21.54 -8.00
N LEU A 425 3.15 -20.52 -7.20
CA LEU A 425 3.37 -19.12 -7.56
C LEU A 425 4.85 -18.74 -7.55
N LEU A 426 5.65 -19.29 -6.62
CA LEU A 426 7.02 -18.83 -6.37
C LEU A 426 7.93 -18.86 -7.61
N PRO A 427 7.89 -19.91 -8.47
CA PRO A 427 8.70 -19.93 -9.70
C PRO A 427 8.26 -18.94 -10.78
N LEU A 428 7.06 -18.33 -10.65
CA LEU A 428 6.54 -17.33 -11.60
C LEU A 428 6.89 -15.89 -11.21
N LEU A 429 7.42 -15.68 -10.00
CA LEU A 429 7.70 -14.36 -9.42
C LEU A 429 9.00 -13.74 -9.94
#